data_AF-A0A1F8Y8X9-F1
#
_entry.id   AF-A0A1F8Y8X9-F1
#
_cell.length_a   1.000
_cell.length_b   1.000
_cell.length_c   1.000
_cell.angle_alpha   90.00
_cell.angle_beta   90.00
_cell.angle_gamma   90.00
#
_symmetry.space_group_name_H-M   'P 1'
#
loop_
_entity.id
_entity.type
_entity.pdbx_description
1 polymer ?
#
loop_
_entity_poly.entity_id
_entity_poly.type
_entity_poly.pdbx_seq_one_letter_code
_entity_poly.pdbx_strand_id
1 'polypeptide(L)' 'MDRSVVTVKGQVVIPSRLRRKFGIKKGTQVYLYERDGEIVIKPITDEYIQKMAGMAGTKGKLLKALMQEKAKEREL' A
#
# COMPACT_ATOMS: atom_id res chain seq x y z
N MET A 1 7.56 -1.77 24.30
CA MET A 1 7.42 -2.94 23.41
C MET A 1 6.00 -3.44 23.57
N ASP A 2 5.19 -3.42 22.52
CA ASP A 2 3.80 -3.89 22.60
C ASP A 2 3.78 -5.37 22.20
N ARG A 3 3.14 -6.23 23.00
CA ARG A 3 3.00 -7.67 22.71
C ARG A 3 1.54 -7.97 22.36
N SER A 4 1.33 -8.80 21.36
CA SER A 4 0.00 -9.26 20.94
C SER A 4 0.01 -10.78 20.82
N VAL A 5 -1.06 -11.42 21.29
CA VAL A 5 -1.25 -12.86 21.16
C VAL A 5 -1.94 -13.16 19.83
N VAL A 6 -1.50 -14.23 19.17
CA VAL A 6 -2.13 -14.74 17.95
C VAL A 6 -3.46 -15.38 18.32
N THR A 7 -4.55 -14.99 17.65
CA THR A 7 -5.87 -15.59 17.89
C THR A 7 -5.96 -16.98 17.24
N VAL A 8 -7.03 -17.72 17.55
CA VAL A 8 -7.29 -19.09 17.04
C VAL A 8 -7.16 -19.20 15.50
N LYS A 9 -7.43 -18.11 14.78
CA LYS A 9 -7.37 -18.06 13.31
C LYS A 9 -6.03 -17.56 12.75
N GLY A 10 -4.99 -17.45 13.57
CA GLY A 10 -3.71 -16.90 13.13
C GLY A 10 -3.68 -15.38 13.02
N GLN A 11 -4.66 -14.66 13.58
CA GLN A 11 -4.74 -13.20 13.45
C GLN A 11 -3.95 -12.52 14.56
N VAL A 12 -3.21 -11.47 14.19
CA VAL A 12 -2.51 -10.59 15.14
C VAL A 12 -3.24 -9.25 15.22
N VAL A 13 -3.60 -8.84 16.44
CA VAL A 13 -4.24 -7.54 16.67
C VAL A 13 -3.18 -6.46 16.75
N ILE A 14 -3.21 -5.50 15.82
CA ILE A 14 -2.30 -4.35 15.83
C ILE A 14 -2.70 -3.40 16.96
N PRO A 15 -1.79 -3.12 17.93
CA PRO A 15 -2.05 -2.18 19.02
C PRO A 15 -2.45 -0.79 18.52
N SER A 16 -3.29 -0.11 19.30
CA SER A 16 -3.85 1.22 18.96
C SER A 16 -2.77 2.25 18.61
N ARG A 17 -1.63 2.21 19.30
CA ARG A 17 -0.46 3.08 19.08
C ARG A 17 0.11 2.94 17.67
N LEU A 18 0.35 1.70 17.21
CA LEU A 18 0.87 1.42 15.87
C LEU A 18 -0.19 1.73 14.81
N ARG A 19 -1.45 1.35 15.05
CA ARG A 19 -2.57 1.65 14.16
C ARG A 19 -2.69 3.15 13.85
N ARG A 20 -2.57 4.01 14.88
CA ARG A 20 -2.60 5.47 14.73
C ARG A 20 -1.36 6.01 14.02
N LYS A 21 -0.16 5.55 14.41
CA LYS A 21 1.11 6.00 13.81
C LYS A 21 1.19 5.73 12.31
N PHE A 22 0.68 4.58 11.87
CA PHE A 22 0.71 4.15 10.47
C PHE A 22 -0.60 4.44 9.72
N GLY A 23 -1.55 5.16 10.33
CA GLY A 23 -2.80 5.55 9.67
C GLY A 23 -3.69 4.40 9.20
N ILE A 24 -3.56 3.21 9.81
CA ILE A 24 -4.30 2.01 9.41
C ILE A 24 -5.76 2.16 9.85
N LYS A 25 -6.66 2.27 8.88
CA LYS A 25 -8.11 2.39 9.10
C LYS A 25 -8.81 1.11 8.65
N LYS A 26 -10.09 0.98 9.00
CA LYS A 26 -10.92 -0.12 8.48
C LYS A 26 -10.94 -0.02 6.94
N GLY A 27 -10.61 -1.11 6.26
CA GLY A 27 -10.54 -1.16 4.79
C GLY A 27 -9.17 -0.80 4.20
N THR A 28 -8.18 -0.41 5.01
CA THR A 28 -6.80 -0.21 4.52
C THR A 28 -6.21 -1.55 4.07
N GLN A 29 -5.79 -1.62 2.81
CA GLN A 29 -5.04 -2.78 2.30
C GLN A 29 -3.62 -2.75 2.85
N VAL A 30 -3.07 -3.93 3.14
CA VAL A 30 -1.72 -4.08 3.67
C VAL A 30 -0.97 -5.13 2.85
N TYR A 31 0.29 -4.84 2.53
CA TYR A 31 1.21 -5.86 2.05
C TYR A 31 1.86 -6.56 3.24
N LEU A 32 1.91 -7.89 3.16
CA LEU A 32 2.68 -8.72 4.06
C LEU A 32 3.79 -9.40 3.24
N TYR A 33 5.02 -9.25 3.68
CA TYR A 33 6.17 -9.93 3.08
C TYR A 33 7.25 -10.17 4.13
N GLU A 34 8.11 -11.14 3.86
CA GLU A 34 9.28 -11.42 4.67
C GLU A 34 10.44 -10.51 4.25
N ARG A 35 11.14 -9.96 5.23
CA ARG A 35 12.39 -9.25 5.02
C ARG A 35 13.32 -9.52 6.19
N ASP A 36 14.50 -10.05 5.91
CA ASP A 36 15.56 -10.27 6.93
C ASP A 36 15.08 -11.12 8.13
N GLY A 37 14.19 -12.08 7.90
CA GLY A 37 13.57 -12.92 8.94
C GLY A 37 12.44 -12.24 9.73
N GLU A 38 12.05 -11.03 9.36
CA GLU A 38 10.94 -10.29 9.96
C GLU A 38 9.70 -10.31 9.04
N ILE A 39 8.52 -10.40 9.66
CA ILE A 39 7.25 -10.18 8.95
C ILE A 39 7.00 -8.68 8.88
N VAL A 40 7.14 -8.11 7.69
CA VAL A 40 6.90 -6.69 7.44
C VAL A 40 5.46 -6.50 7.01
N ILE A 41 4.74 -5.64 7.74
CA ILE A 41 3.39 -5.20 7.39
C ILE A 41 3.49 -3.76 6.88
N LYS A 42 3.19 -3.56 5.59
CA LYS A 42 3.24 -2.24 4.96
C LYS A 42 1.84 -1.81 4.52
N PRO A 43 1.24 -0.77 5.11
CA PRO A 43 -0.06 -0.29 4.69
C PRO A 43 0.01 0.48 3.37
N ILE A 44 -0.94 0.19 2.48
CA ILE A 44 -1.19 0.95 1.27
C ILE A 44 -2.23 2.01 1.63
N THR A 45 -1.75 3.18 2.03
CA THR A 45 -2.63 4.34 2.30
C THR A 45 -2.73 5.22 1.07
N ASP A 46 -3.79 6.04 1.00
CA ASP A 46 -3.91 7.06 -0.05
C ASP A 46 -2.71 8.02 -0.02
N GLU A 47 -2.19 8.33 1.18
CA GLU A 47 -0.96 9.11 1.35
C GLU A 47 0.27 8.41 0.74
N TYR A 48 0.37 7.08 0.86
CA TYR A 48 1.45 6.31 0.22
C TYR A 48 1.35 6.41 -1.29
N ILE A 49 0.15 6.25 -1.86
CA ILE A 49 -0.09 6.37 -3.30
C ILE A 49 0.20 7.81 -3.77
N GLN A 50 -0.26 8.82 -3.04
CA GLN A 50 0.00 10.23 -3.35
C GLN A 50 1.49 10.57 -3.31
N LYS A 51 2.26 10.03 -2.35
CA LYS A 51 3.71 10.23 -2.31
C LYS A 51 4.45 9.57 -3.47
N MET A 52 3.90 8.47 -4.00
CA MET A 52 4.44 7.80 -5.18
C MET A 52 4.04 8.50 -6.49
N ALA A 53 3.02 9.35 -6.47
CA ALA A 53 2.60 10.11 -7.63
C ALA A 53 3.73 11.05 -8.09
N GLY A 54 4.09 10.97 -9.38
CA GLY A 54 5.17 11.76 -9.96
C GLY A 54 6.55 11.09 -9.94
N MET A 55 6.70 9.88 -9.42
CA MET A 55 7.97 9.12 -9.39
C MET A 55 8.63 8.98 -10.77
N ALA A 56 7.84 8.91 -11.84
CA ALA A 56 8.36 8.83 -13.21
C ALA A 56 9.07 10.11 -13.69
N GLY A 57 8.94 11.25 -12.99
CA GLY A 57 9.63 12.50 -13.32
C GLY A 57 9.18 13.19 -14.62
N THR A 58 8.30 12.56 -15.42
CA THR A 58 7.90 13.06 -16.75
C THR A 58 6.83 14.15 -16.72
N LYS A 59 6.50 14.72 -15.55
CA LYS A 59 5.41 15.71 -15.36
C LYS A 59 4.10 15.31 -16.08
N GLY A 60 3.73 14.03 -16.00
CA GLY A 60 2.50 13.52 -16.62
C GLY A 60 2.56 13.18 -18.12
N LYS A 61 3.66 13.47 -18.84
CA LYS A 61 3.79 13.13 -20.28
C LYS A 61 3.69 11.62 -20.55
N LEU A 62 4.38 10.79 -19.75
CA LEU A 62 4.33 9.33 -19.88
C LEU A 62 2.91 8.79 -19.64
N LEU A 63 2.22 9.30 -18.63
CA LEU A 63 0.84 8.91 -18.34
C LEU A 63 -0.08 9.24 -19.54
N LYS A 64 0.09 10.40 -20.17
CA LYS A 64 -0.69 10.80 -21.34
C LYS A 64 -0.46 9.86 -22.53
N ALA A 65 0.79 9.47 -22.80
CA ALA A 65 1.12 8.53 -23.87
C ALA A 65 0.47 7.15 -23.63
N LEU A 66 0.61 6.60 -22.42
CA LEU A 66 0.00 5.32 -22.04
C LEU A 66 -1.53 5.34 -22.12
N MET A 67 -2.18 6.45 -21.73
CA MET A 67 -3.63 6.60 -21.85
C MET A 67 -4.10 6.63 -23.30
N GLN A 68 -3.34 7.29 -24.20
CA GLN A 68 -3.65 7.32 -25.63
C GLN A 68 -3.51 5.94 -26.27
N GLU A 69 -2.48 5.19 -25.89
CA GLU A 69 -2.26 3.83 -26.38
C GLU A 69 -3.39 2.89 -25.95
N LYS A 70 -3.78 2.93 -24.67
CA LYS A 70 -4.90 2.14 -24.14
C LYS A 70 -6.26 2.49 -24.75
N ALA A 71 -6.46 3.75 -25.17
CA ALA A 71 -7.67 4.16 -25.87
C ALA A 71 -7.73 3.52 -27.28
N LYS A 72 -6.62 3.55 -28.02
CA LYS A 72 -6.51 2.89 -29.33
C LYS A 72 -6.75 1.39 -29.24
N GLU A 73 -6.22 0.74 -28.20
CA GLU A 73 -6.40 -0.70 -27.98
C GLU A 73 -7.87 -1.07 -27.67
N ARG A 74 -8.66 -0.15 -27.11
CA ARG A 74 -10.10 -0.34 -26.85
C ARG A 74 -10.98 -0.10 -28.07
N GLU A 75 -10.48 0.60 -29.08
CA GLU A 75 -11.18 0.90 -30.33
C GLU A 75 -10.91 -0.16 -31.42
N LEU A 76 -9.98 -1.08 -31.17
CA LEU A 76 -9.68 -2.28 -31.96
C LEU A 76 -10.53 -3.47 -31.49
#